data_AF-A0A350ISY3-F1
#
_entry.id   AF-A0A350ISY3-F1
#
_cell.length_a   1.000
_cell.length_b   1.000
_cell.length_c   1.000
_cell.angle_alpha   90.00
_cell.angle_beta   90.00
_cell.angle_gamma   90.00
#
_symmetry.space_group_name_H-M   'P 1'
#
loop_
_entity.id
_entity.type
_entity.pdbx_description
1 polymer ?
#
loop_
_entity_poly.entity_id
_entity_poly.type
_entity_poly.pdbx_seq_one_letter_code
_entity_poly.pdbx_strand_id
1 'polypeptide(L)'
;QGAFCSDRELEALIDFWKQQGKPEYQEEVFQVEATVSWARDAGKRDPLFAKAAHTVAAEGRAAASLLQRKLNIGYTRAARLVDQLAEQRVVGPFEGSKSREVLMDVLQVDELLAELGEE
;
A
#
# COMPACT_ATOMS: atom_id res chain seq x y z
N GLN A 1 22.52 -3.98 -19.18
CA GLN A 1 22.11 -3.04 -20.25
C GLN A 1 20.77 -3.52 -20.78
N GLY A 2 19.79 -2.63 -20.93
CA GLY A 2 18.46 -2.97 -21.48
C GLY A 2 18.41 -2.73 -22.99
N ALA A 3 17.57 -3.48 -23.70
CA ALA A 3 17.32 -3.26 -25.13
C ALA A 3 16.52 -1.97 -25.32
N PHE A 4 16.94 -1.11 -26.25
CA PHE A 4 16.14 0.01 -26.70
C PHE A 4 15.01 -0.54 -27.58
N CYS A 5 13.77 -0.25 -27.22
CA CYS A 5 12.59 -0.53 -28.01
C CYS A 5 12.04 0.81 -28.48
N SER A 6 11.90 0.98 -29.80
CA SER A 6 11.34 2.19 -30.39
C SER A 6 9.82 2.20 -30.29
N ASP A 7 9.22 3.38 -30.29
CA ASP A 7 7.76 3.54 -30.27
C ASP A 7 7.08 2.79 -31.43
N ARG A 8 7.74 2.73 -32.60
CA ARG A 8 7.23 1.98 -33.76
C ARG A 8 7.18 0.48 -33.54
N GLU A 9 8.19 -0.09 -32.88
CA GLU A 9 8.21 -1.52 -32.56
C GLU A 9 7.14 -1.86 -31.51
N LEU A 10 6.93 -0.96 -30.55
CA LEU A 10 5.86 -1.08 -29.56
C LEU A 10 4.47 -1.04 -30.23
N GLU A 11 4.23 -0.08 -31.12
CA GLU A 11 2.96 0.04 -31.86
C GLU A 11 2.69 -1.21 -32.72
N ALA A 12 3.69 -1.68 -33.46
CA ALA A 12 3.57 -2.88 -34.28
C ALA A 12 3.21 -4.12 -33.45
N LEU A 13 3.81 -4.25 -32.26
CA LEU A 13 3.51 -5.35 -31.33
C LEU A 13 2.08 -5.25 -30.79
N ILE A 14 1.67 -4.05 -30.37
CA ILE A 14 0.30 -3.80 -29.87
C ILE A 14 -0.73 -4.16 -30.93
N ASP A 15 -0.52 -3.74 -32.18
CA ASP A 15 -1.46 -3.99 -33.27
C ASP A 15 -1.52 -5.47 -33.66
N PHE A 16 -0.38 -6.17 -33.64
CA PHE A 16 -0.34 -7.62 -33.82
C PHE A 16 -1.18 -8.36 -32.76
N TRP A 17 -1.12 -7.94 -31.50
CA TRP A 17 -1.92 -8.55 -30.43
C TRP A 17 -3.42 -8.20 -30.54
N LYS A 18 -3.76 -6.95 -30.91
CA LYS A 18 -5.16 -6.53 -31.13
C LYS A 18 -5.84 -7.31 -32.25
N GLN A 19 -5.10 -7.75 -33.27
CA GLN A 19 -5.65 -8.55 -34.37
C GLN A 19 -6.01 -9.99 -33.97
N GLN A 20 -5.40 -10.52 -32.90
CA GLN A 20 -5.61 -11.90 -32.47
C GLN A 20 -6.93 -12.08 -31.70
N GLY A 21 -7.53 -11.01 -31.18
CA GLY A 21 -8.81 -11.08 -30.49
C GLY A 21 -9.17 -9.80 -29.75
N LYS A 22 -10.44 -9.73 -29.32
CA LYS A 22 -10.86 -8.66 -28.40
C LYS A 22 -10.33 -8.98 -27.00
N PRO A 23 -9.81 -7.98 -26.27
CA PRO A 23 -9.42 -8.18 -24.89
C PRO A 23 -10.64 -8.60 -24.07
N GLU A 24 -10.51 -9.71 -23.36
CA GLU A 24 -11.48 -10.15 -22.36
C GLU A 24 -11.08 -9.53 -21.03
N TYR A 25 -11.76 -8.46 -20.65
CA TYR A 25 -11.54 -7.79 -19.38
C TYR A 25 -12.36 -8.52 -18.30
N GLN A 26 -11.68 -9.10 -17.32
CA GLN A 26 -12.33 -9.62 -16.14
C GLN A 26 -12.68 -8.45 -15.21
N GLU A 27 -13.95 -8.04 -15.20
CA GLU A 27 -14.41 -6.92 -14.36
C GLU A 27 -14.15 -7.15 -12.87
N GLU A 28 -14.06 -8.41 -12.43
CA GLU A 28 -13.68 -8.80 -11.06
C GLU A 28 -12.30 -8.28 -10.64
N VAL A 29 -11.36 -8.12 -11.58
CA VAL A 29 -10.03 -7.56 -11.33
C VAL A 29 -10.10 -6.04 -11.07
N PHE A 30 -11.10 -5.38 -11.65
CA PHE A 30 -11.35 -3.95 -11.46
C PHE A 30 -12.25 -3.66 -10.24
N GLN A 31 -13.06 -4.63 -9.82
CA GLN A 31 -13.88 -4.60 -8.60
C GLN A 31 -13.13 -4.98 -7.32
N VAL A 32 -11.79 -5.05 -7.35
CA VAL A 32 -11.01 -5.13 -6.11
C VAL A 32 -11.06 -3.76 -5.42
N GLU A 33 -12.23 -3.38 -4.89
CA GLU A 33 -12.32 -2.60 -3.67
C GLU A 33 -11.56 -3.38 -2.61
N ALA A 34 -10.26 -3.12 -2.47
CA ALA A 34 -9.40 -3.45 -1.34
C ALA A 34 -9.53 -4.86 -0.73
N THR A 35 -10.12 -5.85 -1.41
CA THR A 35 -10.33 -7.19 -0.86
C THR A 35 -9.21 -8.07 -1.41
N VAL A 36 -7.99 -7.65 -1.12
CA VAL A 36 -6.83 -8.51 -1.28
C VAL A 36 -7.00 -9.65 -0.26
N SER A 37 -6.68 -10.86 -0.70
CA SER A 37 -6.78 -12.17 0.00
C SER A 37 -6.12 -12.28 1.40
N TRP A 38 -5.74 -11.18 2.06
CA TRP A 38 -5.14 -11.15 3.39
C TRP A 38 -6.13 -11.27 4.55
N ALA A 39 -7.44 -11.35 4.28
CA ALA A 39 -8.47 -11.54 5.31
C ALA A 39 -8.25 -12.79 6.20
N ARG A 40 -7.45 -13.78 5.77
CA ARG A 40 -7.08 -14.94 6.60
C ARG A 40 -6.07 -14.62 7.72
N ASP A 41 -5.33 -13.51 7.64
CA ASP A 41 -4.36 -13.08 8.65
C ASP A 41 -4.70 -11.69 9.23
N ALA A 42 -5.87 -11.15 8.88
CA ALA A 42 -6.40 -9.85 9.33
C ALA A 42 -6.66 -9.78 10.85
N GLY A 43 -6.62 -10.91 11.56
CA GLY A 43 -6.75 -10.93 13.01
C GLY A 43 -5.48 -10.56 13.78
N LYS A 44 -4.29 -10.64 13.15
CA LYS A 44 -3.02 -10.44 13.86
C LYS A 44 -2.28 -9.20 13.36
N ARG A 45 -2.14 -8.24 14.28
CA ARG A 45 -1.37 -7.00 14.08
C ARG A 45 0.08 -7.33 13.73
N ASP A 46 0.65 -6.58 12.79
CA ASP A 46 2.04 -6.78 12.36
C ASP A 46 3.00 -6.41 13.52
N PRO A 47 4.07 -7.19 13.79
CA PRO A 47 5.03 -6.86 14.84
C PRO A 47 5.74 -5.50 14.69
N LEU A 48 5.70 -4.90 13.48
CA LEU A 48 6.27 -3.57 13.22
C LEU A 48 5.22 -2.46 13.30
N PHE A 49 4.00 -2.75 13.75
CA PHE A 49 2.91 -1.78 13.81
C PHE A 49 3.27 -0.55 14.63
N ALA A 50 3.74 -0.72 15.87
CA ALA A 50 4.14 0.38 16.74
C ALA A 50 5.18 1.28 16.07
N LYS A 51 6.26 0.67 15.56
CA LYS A 51 7.32 1.38 14.85
C LYS A 51 6.82 2.08 13.59
N ALA A 52 5.87 1.48 12.86
CA ALA A 52 5.26 2.09 11.68
C ALA A 52 4.41 3.31 12.06
N ALA A 53 3.61 3.22 13.12
CA ALA A 53 2.78 4.30 13.64
C ALA A 53 3.62 5.54 14.00
N HIS A 54 4.68 5.34 14.80
CA HIS A 54 5.61 6.43 15.11
C HIS A 54 6.28 7.01 13.87
N THR A 55 6.66 6.16 12.91
CA THR A 55 7.34 6.62 11.69
C THR A 55 6.42 7.52 10.86
N VAL A 56 5.14 7.16 10.70
CA VAL A 56 4.20 7.99 9.93
C VAL A 56 3.84 9.27 10.67
N ALA A 57 3.65 9.22 11.99
CA ALA A 57 3.41 10.39 12.83
C ALA A 57 4.56 11.40 12.77
N ALA A 58 5.81 10.92 12.89
CA ALA A 58 6.99 11.77 12.83
C ALA A 58 7.25 12.37 11.44
N GLU A 59 6.93 11.67 10.36
CA GLU A 59 7.15 12.14 8.98
C GLU A 59 5.99 12.95 8.41
N GLY A 60 4.80 12.90 9.03
CA GLY A 60 3.59 13.62 8.59
C GLY A 60 2.99 13.13 7.27
N ARG A 61 3.40 11.96 6.77
CA ARG A 61 2.86 11.35 5.55
C ARG A 61 2.85 9.83 5.64
N ALA A 62 1.78 9.19 5.18
CA ALA A 62 1.67 7.73 5.20
C ALA A 62 1.69 7.16 3.78
N ALA A 63 2.80 6.50 3.43
CA ALA A 63 2.97 5.83 2.14
C ALA A 63 3.69 4.50 2.30
N ALA A 64 3.30 3.49 1.52
CA ALA A 64 3.96 2.18 1.54
C ALA A 64 5.47 2.29 1.25
N SER A 65 5.88 3.13 0.31
CA SER A 65 7.30 3.37 -0.02
C SER A 65 8.08 4.07 1.10
N LEU A 66 7.42 4.83 1.98
CA LEU A 66 8.05 5.38 3.19
C LEU A 66 8.40 4.23 4.15
N LEU A 67 7.41 3.43 4.52
CA LEU A 67 7.59 2.32 5.46
C LEU A 67 8.54 1.24 4.91
N GLN A 68 8.49 0.97 3.61
CA GLN A 68 9.42 0.06 2.92
C GLN A 68 10.88 0.43 3.22
N ARG A 69 11.24 1.71 3.07
CA ARG A 69 12.60 2.20 3.28
C ARG A 69 12.97 2.34 4.75
N LYS A 70 12.06 2.85 5.58
CA LYS A 70 12.32 3.10 7.01
C LYS A 70 12.38 1.82 7.84
N LEU A 71 11.63 0.80 7.47
CA LEU A 71 11.51 -0.46 8.21
C LEU A 71 12.23 -1.63 7.52
N ASN A 72 12.83 -1.40 6.35
CA ASN A 72 13.51 -2.40 5.53
C ASN A 72 12.65 -3.66 5.28
N ILE A 73 11.41 -3.43 4.85
CA ILE A 73 10.42 -4.47 4.57
C ILE A 73 9.99 -4.44 3.10
N GLY A 74 9.40 -5.52 2.60
CA GLY A 74 8.83 -5.56 1.25
C GLY A 74 7.60 -4.64 1.10
N TYR A 75 7.34 -4.21 -0.14
CA TYR A 75 6.23 -3.29 -0.46
C TYR A 75 4.87 -3.80 0.01
N THR A 76 4.57 -5.09 -0.21
CA THR A 76 3.31 -5.71 0.22
C THR A 76 3.09 -5.63 1.73
N ARG A 77 4.14 -5.87 2.53
CA ARG A 77 4.07 -5.75 3.99
C ARG A 77 3.90 -4.30 4.43
N ALA A 78 4.58 -3.38 3.76
CA ALA A 78 4.44 -1.95 4.02
C ALA A 78 3.03 -1.44 3.70
N ALA A 79 2.42 -1.87 2.59
CA ALA A 79 1.04 -1.55 2.26
C ALA A 79 0.07 -2.05 3.33
N ARG A 80 0.23 -3.31 3.77
CA ARG A 80 -0.56 -3.89 4.87
C ARG A 80 -0.43 -3.10 6.17
N LEU A 81 0.76 -2.63 6.50
CA LEU A 81 0.97 -1.76 7.67
C LEU A 81 0.20 -0.45 7.54
N VAL A 82 0.21 0.19 6.35
CA VAL A 82 -0.59 1.40 6.11
C VAL A 82 -2.09 1.13 6.28
N ASP A 83 -2.58 -0.04 5.87
CA ASP A 83 -3.98 -0.43 6.05
C ASP A 83 -4.32 -0.64 7.54
N GLN A 84 -3.48 -1.36 8.29
CA GLN A 84 -3.65 -1.54 9.74
C GLN A 84 -3.63 -0.19 10.50
N LEU A 85 -2.77 0.73 10.08
CA LEU A 85 -2.72 2.08 10.65
C LEU A 85 -4.01 2.87 10.36
N ALA A 86 -4.64 2.63 9.20
CA ALA A 86 -5.92 3.26 8.85
C ALA A 86 -7.08 2.71 9.67
N GLU A 87 -7.08 1.41 9.96
CA GLU A 87 -8.06 0.76 10.85
C GLU A 87 -8.04 1.38 12.26
N GLN A 88 -6.86 1.77 12.75
CA GLN A 88 -6.68 2.43 14.05
C GLN A 88 -6.78 3.97 13.98
N ARG A 89 -7.17 4.53 12.83
CA ARG A 89 -7.27 5.99 12.59
C ARG A 89 -5.98 6.77 12.82
N VAL A 90 -4.81 6.13 12.72
CA VAL A 90 -3.51 6.82 12.67
C VAL A 90 -3.36 7.55 11.34
N VAL A 91 -3.90 6.98 10.27
CA VAL A 91 -3.87 7.54 8.92
C VAL A 91 -5.27 7.59 8.32
N GLY A 92 -5.47 8.50 7.39
CA GLY A 92 -6.74 8.73 6.69
C GLY A 92 -7.15 7.58 5.75
N PRO A 93 -8.30 7.72 5.09
CA PRO A 93 -8.80 6.73 4.13
C PRO A 93 -7.86 6.60 2.92
N PHE A 94 -8.10 5.57 2.12
CA PHE A 94 -7.33 5.33 0.90
C PHE A 94 -7.61 6.43 -0.15
N GLU A 95 -6.55 7.08 -0.64
CA GLU A 95 -6.62 8.12 -1.68
C GLU A 95 -6.01 7.67 -3.02
N GLY A 96 -6.16 6.40 -3.38
CA GLY A 96 -5.60 5.89 -4.64
C GLY A 96 -4.08 5.77 -4.61
N SER A 97 -3.40 6.47 -5.54
CA SER A 97 -1.94 6.44 -5.67
C SER A 97 -1.20 7.43 -4.79
N LYS A 98 -1.91 8.32 -4.08
CA LYS A 98 -1.33 9.33 -3.20
C LYS A 98 -1.06 8.79 -1.79
N SER A 99 -0.14 9.45 -1.09
CA SER A 99 0.10 9.20 0.34
C SER A 99 -1.13 9.60 1.14
N ARG A 100 -1.52 8.78 2.13
CA ARG A 100 -2.63 9.08 3.03
C ARG A 100 -2.24 10.18 4.00
N GLU A 101 -3.21 11.00 4.37
CA GLU A 101 -3.10 11.99 5.44
C GLU A 101 -2.80 11.29 6.78
N VAL A 102 -1.98 11.92 7.62
CA VAL A 102 -1.69 11.44 8.97
C VAL A 102 -2.63 12.18 9.93
N LEU A 103 -3.40 11.41 10.71
CA LEU A 103 -4.45 11.95 11.58
C LEU A 103 -4.01 12.07 13.05
N MET A 104 -2.93 11.38 13.43
CA MET A 104 -2.39 11.38 14.79
C MET A 104 -0.96 11.90 14.80
N ASP A 105 -0.67 12.76 15.76
CA ASP A 105 0.71 13.15 16.09
C ASP A 105 1.41 12.07 16.92
N VAL A 106 2.69 12.30 17.25
CA VAL A 106 3.51 11.31 17.97
C VAL A 106 2.94 11.01 19.36
N LEU A 107 2.43 12.01 20.08
CA LEU A 107 1.88 11.82 21.43
C LEU A 107 0.60 11.01 21.40
N GLN A 108 -0.28 11.29 20.43
CA GLN A 108 -1.52 10.55 20.22
C GLN A 108 -1.25 9.09 19.83
N VAL A 109 -0.17 8.84 19.07
CA VAL A 109 0.29 7.48 18.78
C VAL A 109 0.77 6.77 20.04
N ASP A 110 1.52 7.44 20.92
CA ASP A 110 2.00 6.84 22.18
C ASP A 110 0.82 6.40 23.07
N GLU A 111 -0.19 7.24 23.21
CA GLU A 111 -1.43 6.93 23.95
C GLU A 111 -2.16 5.72 23.33
N LEU A 112 -2.30 5.70 22.01
CA LEU A 112 -2.91 4.58 21.29
C LEU A 112 -2.14 3.27 21.53
N LEU A 113 -0.82 3.29 21.45
CA LEU A 113 0.01 2.09 21.64
C LEU A 113 -0.09 1.55 23.07
N ALA A 114 -0.15 2.45 24.06
CA ALA A 114 -0.39 2.08 25.45
C ALA A 114 -1.75 1.41 25.65
N GLU A 115 -2.82 1.91 25.02
CA GLU A 115 -4.16 1.29 25.05
C GLU A 115 -4.17 -0.10 24.40
N LEU A 116 -3.36 -0.27 23.35
CA LEU A 116 -3.25 -1.51 22.59
C LEU A 116 -2.29 -2.53 23.23
N GLY A 117 -1.57 -2.16 24.29
CA GLY A 117 -0.59 -3.01 24.97
C GLY A 117 0.68 -3.27 24.15
N GLU A 118 1.04 -2.34 23.28
CA GLU A 118 2.25 -2.38 22.44
C GLU A 118 3.25 -1.35 23.02
N GLU A 119 4.47 -1.80 23.35
CA GLU A 119 5.60 -0.93 23.77
C GLU A 119 6.65 -0.80 22.66
#